data_AF-A0A933W5E9-F1
#
_entry.id   AF-A0A933W5E9-F1
#
_cell.length_a   1.000
_cell.length_b   1.000
_cell.length_c   1.000
_cell.angle_alpha   90.00
_cell.angle_beta   90.00
_cell.angle_gamma   90.00
#
_symmetry.space_group_name_H-M   'P 1'
#
loop_
_entity.id
_entity.type
_entity.pdbx_description
1 polymer ?
#
loop_
_entity_poly.entity_id
_entity_poly.type
_entity_poly.pdbx_seq_one_letter_code
_entity_poly.pdbx_strand_id
1 'polypeptide(L)'
;MTRASLPNPSPPRLPGLDALRCLALALVLYRHVASNYAPLDLPVHVAGLDAGQVGVALFCVLSGFLALDGRRAPWPWLVARLARIFPPLWLVTALSVAGALVTAYKPVVPKYLALQAFGLGYFVPPAFRLNVVVWFITLILACYMLALAARMLGAGAGPAWGALGASALLLVAVPDTITTHLVGFAAGMAMRRTTVAGRMGLLGWAVPVLATGAWLADAHFGYAALAALGLVAAHAVPLARGWRPVAWIARHAYEIFLLHGLVLVTLAHVLRLPVAVAVPLLLTATALAAIPLKHAADRLAAPILAGRPRAQSSWK
;
A
#
# COMPACT_ATOMS: atom_id res chain seq x y z
N MET A 1 38.28 -25.68 -4.02
CA MET A 1 37.62 -24.97 -2.91
C MET A 1 36.81 -23.82 -3.47
N THR A 2 35.48 -23.97 -3.57
CA THR A 2 34.55 -22.92 -4.01
C THR A 2 34.37 -21.92 -2.87
N ARG A 3 34.78 -20.65 -3.06
CA ARG A 3 34.47 -19.57 -2.10
C ARG A 3 32.96 -19.49 -1.96
N ALA A 4 32.44 -19.83 -0.77
CA ALA A 4 31.06 -19.54 -0.40
C ALA A 4 30.85 -18.03 -0.63
N SER A 5 30.00 -17.69 -1.59
CA SER A 5 29.65 -16.29 -1.84
C SER A 5 28.97 -15.76 -0.60
N LEU A 6 29.58 -14.76 0.03
CA LEU A 6 28.97 -14.05 1.14
C LEU A 6 27.60 -13.51 0.68
N PRO A 7 26.57 -13.56 1.54
CA PRO A 7 25.26 -13.02 1.19
C PRO A 7 25.42 -11.55 0.82
N ASN A 8 24.92 -11.17 -0.37
CA ASN A 8 24.91 -9.77 -0.80
C ASN A 8 24.23 -8.92 0.29
N PRO A 9 24.85 -7.82 0.75
CA PRO A 9 24.24 -6.95 1.74
C PRO A 9 22.90 -6.46 1.20
N SER A 10 21.88 -6.42 2.07
CA SER A 10 20.59 -5.83 1.71
C SER A 10 20.80 -4.36 1.35
N PRO A 11 20.10 -3.82 0.34
CA PRO A 11 20.24 -2.42 -0.01
C PRO A 11 19.95 -1.54 1.21
N PRO A 12 20.67 -0.41 1.37
CA PRO A 12 20.53 0.44 2.53
C PRO A 12 19.09 0.93 2.67
N ARG A 13 18.55 0.84 3.88
CA ARG A 13 17.23 1.38 4.20
C ARG A 13 17.25 2.90 4.07
N LEU A 14 16.21 3.47 3.46
CA LEU A 14 16.01 4.92 3.36
C LEU A 14 15.01 5.37 4.44
N PRO A 15 15.45 6.03 5.53
CA PRO A 15 14.57 6.39 6.65
C PRO A 15 13.38 7.26 6.25
N GLY A 16 13.56 8.15 5.26
CA GLY A 16 12.47 8.98 4.74
C GLY A 16 11.33 8.17 4.13
N LEU A 17 11.63 7.07 3.43
CA LEU A 17 10.58 6.19 2.90
C LEU A 17 9.84 5.43 4.01
N ASP A 18 10.53 5.08 5.10
CA ASP A 18 9.89 4.48 6.26
C ASP A 18 8.98 5.51 6.97
N ALA A 19 9.42 6.76 7.10
CA ALA A 19 8.58 7.85 7.64
C ALA A 19 7.34 8.09 6.78
N LEU A 20 7.49 8.11 5.44
CA LEU A 20 6.37 8.29 4.52
C LEU A 20 5.34 7.15 4.63
N ARG A 21 5.78 5.89 4.81
CA ARG A 21 4.88 4.77 5.10
C ARG A 21 4.11 4.96 6.41
N CYS A 22 4.79 5.43 7.44
CA CYS A 22 4.16 5.67 8.74
C CYS A 22 3.12 6.79 8.64
N LEU A 23 3.44 7.87 7.91
CA LEU A 23 2.48 8.95 7.64
C LEU A 23 1.28 8.44 6.85
N ALA A 24 1.49 7.69 5.78
CA ALA A 24 0.43 7.10 4.97
C ALA A 24 -0.51 6.23 5.82
N LEU A 25 0.06 5.37 6.68
CA LEU A 25 -0.69 4.55 7.62
C LEU A 25 -1.47 5.40 8.62
N ALA A 26 -0.82 6.40 9.23
CA ALA A 26 -1.43 7.26 10.23
C ALA A 26 -2.63 8.02 9.67
N LEU A 27 -2.54 8.55 8.45
CA LEU A 27 -3.64 9.26 7.79
C LEU A 27 -4.85 8.35 7.54
N VAL A 28 -4.63 7.10 7.11
CA VAL A 28 -5.72 6.14 6.92
C VAL A 28 -6.36 5.76 8.26
N LEU A 29 -5.55 5.46 9.28
CA LEU A 29 -6.05 5.14 10.62
C LEU A 29 -6.85 6.30 11.21
N TYR A 30 -6.33 7.52 11.08
CA TYR A 30 -7.00 8.74 11.52
C TYR A 30 -8.39 8.89 10.88
N ARG A 31 -8.49 8.73 9.55
CA ARG A 31 -9.77 8.81 8.85
C ARG A 31 -10.75 7.71 9.28
N HIS A 32 -10.27 6.50 9.53
CA HIS A 32 -11.12 5.42 10.03
C HIS A 32 -11.62 5.68 11.45
N VAL A 33 -10.75 6.16 12.34
CA VAL A 33 -11.15 6.56 13.69
C VAL A 33 -12.20 7.67 13.63
N ALA A 34 -11.93 8.74 12.88
CA ALA A 34 -12.85 9.88 12.76
C ALA A 34 -14.22 9.48 12.18
N SER A 35 -14.26 8.56 11.21
CA SER A 35 -15.54 8.14 10.59
C SER A 35 -16.33 7.12 11.41
N ASN A 36 -15.68 6.33 12.28
CA ASN A 36 -16.36 5.30 13.08
C ASN A 36 -16.70 5.78 14.50
N TYR A 37 -16.03 6.81 15.01
CA TYR A 37 -16.36 7.44 16.27
C TYR A 37 -17.05 8.78 16.01
N ALA A 38 -18.38 8.71 15.86
CA ALA A 38 -19.28 9.80 15.47
C ALA A 38 -19.24 11.13 16.27
N PRO A 39 -18.76 11.24 17.53
CA PRO A 39 -18.75 12.54 18.22
C PRO A 39 -17.52 13.40 17.93
N LEU A 40 -16.56 12.91 17.14
CA LEU A 40 -15.33 13.63 16.86
C LEU A 40 -15.48 14.50 15.61
N ASP A 41 -15.80 15.78 15.77
CA ASP A 41 -15.74 16.80 14.70
C ASP A 41 -14.28 17.15 14.38
N LEU A 42 -13.54 16.13 13.92
CA LEU A 42 -12.13 16.25 13.58
C LEU A 42 -11.98 16.66 12.12
N PRO A 43 -10.97 17.50 11.79
CA PRO A 43 -10.72 17.88 10.40
C PRO A 43 -10.27 16.66 9.60
N VAL A 44 -11.16 16.09 8.79
CA VAL A 44 -10.88 14.90 7.95
C VAL A 44 -10.28 15.23 6.59
N HIS A 45 -10.03 16.52 6.31
CA HIS A 45 -9.47 16.99 5.05
C HIS A 45 -8.08 17.63 5.27
N VAL A 46 -7.15 17.36 4.35
CA VAL A 46 -5.82 17.97 4.28
C VAL A 46 -5.74 18.72 2.95
N ALA A 47 -5.61 20.05 2.99
CA ALA A 47 -5.65 20.90 1.80
C ALA A 47 -6.90 20.65 0.91
N GLY A 48 -8.06 20.43 1.53
CA GLY A 48 -9.32 20.13 0.83
C GLY A 48 -9.50 18.68 0.36
N LEU A 49 -8.51 17.81 0.59
CA LEU A 49 -8.53 16.41 0.17
C LEU A 49 -8.80 15.46 1.35
N ASP A 50 -9.55 14.37 1.17
CA ASP A 50 -9.80 13.39 2.23
C ASP A 50 -8.49 12.79 2.77
N ALA A 51 -8.24 12.92 4.07
CA ALA A 51 -6.98 12.48 4.69
C ALA A 51 -6.69 10.99 4.48
N GLY A 52 -7.72 10.14 4.53
CA GLY A 52 -7.56 8.71 4.30
C GLY A 52 -7.15 8.42 2.86
N GLN A 53 -7.79 9.08 1.89
CA GLN A 53 -7.43 8.97 0.48
C GLN A 53 -6.02 9.52 0.19
N VAL A 54 -5.58 10.59 0.86
CA VAL A 54 -4.18 11.06 0.79
C VAL A 54 -3.22 9.96 1.30
N GLY A 55 -3.55 9.30 2.41
CA GLY A 55 -2.77 8.17 2.93
C GLY A 55 -2.67 7.00 1.93
N VAL A 56 -3.78 6.65 1.28
CA VAL A 56 -3.81 5.63 0.21
C VAL A 56 -2.94 6.04 -0.98
N ALA A 57 -3.04 7.30 -1.43
CA ALA A 57 -2.24 7.82 -2.53
C ALA A 57 -0.73 7.80 -2.21
N LEU A 58 -0.34 8.15 -0.98
CA LEU A 58 1.03 8.04 -0.50
C LEU A 58 1.55 6.59 -0.58
N PHE A 59 0.74 5.61 -0.17
CA PHE A 59 1.09 4.20 -0.34
C PHE A 59 1.26 3.81 -1.80
N CYS A 60 0.37 4.26 -2.68
CA CYS A 60 0.43 3.96 -4.10
C CYS A 60 1.64 4.57 -4.79
N VAL A 61 1.89 5.88 -4.62
CA VAL A 61 3.08 6.55 -5.17
C VAL A 61 4.37 5.88 -4.69
N LEU A 62 4.48 5.63 -3.39
CA LEU A 62 5.65 4.96 -2.82
C LEU A 62 5.82 3.55 -3.38
N SER A 63 4.72 2.80 -3.50
CA SER A 63 4.75 1.43 -4.04
C SER A 63 5.14 1.42 -5.50
N GLY A 64 4.65 2.37 -6.31
CA GLY A 64 5.03 2.54 -7.71
C GLY A 64 6.51 2.85 -7.86
N PHE A 65 7.03 3.78 -7.05
CA PHE A 65 8.46 4.11 -7.03
C PHE A 65 9.34 2.88 -6.75
N LEU A 66 8.90 1.99 -5.86
CA LEU A 66 9.64 0.78 -5.49
C LEU A 66 9.31 -0.44 -6.37
N ALA A 67 8.24 -0.40 -7.17
CA ALA A 67 7.78 -1.53 -7.97
C ALA A 67 8.76 -1.87 -9.11
N LEU A 68 9.41 -0.84 -9.66
CA LEU A 68 10.39 -0.97 -10.72
C LEU A 68 11.81 -1.22 -10.23
N ASP A 69 12.01 -1.30 -8.92
CA ASP A 69 13.33 -1.55 -8.37
C ASP A 69 13.77 -3.04 -8.55
N GLY A 70 15.08 -3.23 -8.67
CA GLY A 70 15.73 -4.53 -8.78
C GLY A 70 15.61 -5.25 -10.13
N ARG A 71 16.49 -6.24 -10.33
CA ARG A 71 16.70 -6.96 -11.61
C ARG A 71 15.86 -8.24 -11.80
N ARG A 72 14.88 -8.50 -10.93
CA ARG A 72 14.07 -9.72 -11.04
C ARG A 72 13.27 -9.71 -12.35
N ALA A 73 13.13 -10.87 -12.98
CA ALA A 73 12.22 -11.02 -14.11
C ALA A 73 10.77 -10.65 -13.69
N PRO A 74 9.93 -10.16 -14.61
CA PRO A 74 8.60 -9.61 -14.29
C PRO A 74 7.70 -10.59 -13.52
N TRP A 75 7.58 -11.84 -13.99
CA TRP A 75 6.74 -12.86 -13.36
C TRP A 75 7.23 -13.28 -11.97
N PRO A 76 8.52 -13.62 -11.79
CA PRO A 76 9.05 -13.86 -10.45
C PRO A 76 8.88 -12.65 -9.51
N TRP A 77 9.01 -11.42 -10.02
CA TRP A 77 8.72 -10.24 -9.20
C TRP A 77 7.26 -10.24 -8.72
N LEU A 78 6.28 -10.44 -9.62
CA LEU A 78 4.86 -10.40 -9.28
C LEU A 78 4.51 -11.48 -8.25
N VAL A 79 4.87 -12.74 -8.50
CA VAL A 79 4.56 -13.84 -7.57
C VAL A 79 5.20 -13.60 -6.19
N ALA A 80 6.42 -13.05 -6.14
CA ALA A 80 7.05 -12.73 -4.86
C ALA A 80 6.30 -11.64 -4.09
N ARG A 81 5.59 -10.74 -4.79
CA ARG A 81 4.71 -9.74 -4.18
C ARG A 81 3.38 -10.37 -3.73
N LEU A 82 2.75 -11.18 -4.59
CA LEU A 82 1.51 -11.88 -4.26
C LEU A 82 1.68 -12.81 -3.05
N ALA A 83 2.77 -13.56 -3.00
CA ALA A 83 3.11 -14.46 -1.88
C ALA A 83 3.29 -13.72 -0.54
N ARG A 84 3.55 -12.40 -0.55
CA ARG A 84 3.62 -11.57 0.67
C ARG A 84 2.28 -10.96 1.05
N ILE A 85 1.39 -10.74 0.08
CA ILE A 85 0.10 -10.07 0.28
C ILE A 85 -0.98 -11.05 0.72
N PHE A 86 -1.06 -12.20 0.05
CA PHE A 86 -2.17 -13.13 0.22
C PHE A 86 -2.19 -13.86 1.58
N PRO A 87 -1.07 -14.38 2.11
CA PRO A 87 -1.12 -15.07 3.40
C PRO A 87 -1.70 -14.23 4.56
N PRO A 88 -1.24 -12.98 4.83
CA PRO A 88 -1.85 -12.19 5.89
C PRO A 88 -3.28 -11.76 5.55
N LEU A 89 -3.63 -11.57 4.26
CA LEU A 89 -5.01 -11.32 3.84
C LEU A 89 -5.93 -12.49 4.20
N TRP A 90 -5.51 -13.73 3.91
CA TRP A 90 -6.30 -14.92 4.23
C TRP A 90 -6.49 -15.10 5.74
N LEU A 91 -5.42 -14.90 6.50
CA LEU A 91 -5.48 -14.95 7.96
C LEU A 91 -6.44 -13.90 8.53
N VAL A 92 -6.35 -12.65 8.08
CA VAL A 92 -7.26 -11.58 8.52
C VAL A 92 -8.69 -11.80 8.04
N THR A 93 -8.88 -12.36 6.85
CA THR A 93 -10.22 -12.73 6.34
C THR A 93 -10.83 -13.82 7.21
N ALA A 94 -10.06 -14.84 7.58
CA ALA A 94 -10.51 -15.90 8.48
C ALA A 94 -10.89 -15.35 9.86
N LEU A 95 -10.07 -14.46 10.43
CA LEU A 95 -10.38 -13.77 11.68
C LEU A 95 -11.65 -12.90 11.57
N SER A 96 -11.85 -12.23 10.43
CA SER A 96 -13.05 -11.42 10.18
C SER A 96 -14.31 -12.28 10.04
N VAL A 97 -14.20 -13.46 9.42
CA VAL A 97 -15.28 -14.47 9.38
C VAL A 97 -15.62 -14.94 10.80
N ALA A 98 -14.61 -15.33 11.59
CA ALA A 98 -14.82 -15.75 12.97
C ALA A 98 -15.51 -14.66 13.79
N GLY A 99 -15.05 -13.41 13.70
CA GLY A 99 -15.69 -12.27 14.35
C GLY A 99 -17.14 -12.06 13.90
N ALA A 100 -17.42 -12.23 12.60
CA ALA A 100 -18.77 -12.11 12.05
C ALA A 100 -19.71 -13.21 12.53
N LEU A 101 -19.23 -14.45 12.62
CA LEU A 101 -20.01 -15.57 13.14
C LEU A 101 -20.32 -15.41 14.64
N VAL A 102 -19.36 -14.91 15.42
CA VAL A 102 -19.54 -14.72 16.88
C VAL A 102 -20.49 -13.58 17.21
N THR A 103 -20.42 -12.47 16.47
CA THR A 103 -21.16 -11.24 16.81
C THR A 103 -22.39 -10.99 15.93
N ALA A 104 -22.60 -11.80 14.89
CA ALA A 104 -23.67 -11.64 13.89
C ALA A 104 -23.74 -10.24 13.23
N TYR A 105 -22.67 -9.44 13.29
CA TYR A 105 -22.70 -8.05 12.80
C TYR A 105 -22.80 -7.93 11.28
N LYS A 106 -22.36 -8.96 10.53
CA LYS A 106 -22.44 -9.02 9.07
C LYS A 106 -22.72 -10.44 8.57
N PRO A 107 -23.52 -10.59 7.50
CA PRO A 107 -23.76 -11.88 6.89
C PRO A 107 -22.49 -12.42 6.21
N VAL A 108 -22.20 -13.71 6.44
CA VAL A 108 -21.11 -14.44 5.77
C VAL A 108 -21.69 -15.21 4.60
N VAL A 109 -21.39 -14.77 3.36
CA VAL A 109 -21.88 -15.42 2.15
C VAL A 109 -20.68 -16.01 1.37
N PRO A 110 -20.67 -17.31 1.05
CA PRO A 110 -19.52 -17.98 0.43
C PRO A 110 -18.99 -17.32 -0.85
N LYS A 111 -19.86 -16.88 -1.76
CA LYS A 111 -19.44 -16.20 -3.01
C LYS A 111 -18.65 -14.91 -2.73
N TYR A 112 -19.08 -14.12 -1.74
CA TYR A 112 -18.41 -12.87 -1.38
C TYR A 112 -17.16 -13.12 -0.54
N LEU A 113 -17.12 -14.21 0.22
CA LEU A 113 -15.92 -14.66 0.91
C LEU A 113 -14.83 -15.05 -0.10
N ALA A 114 -15.18 -15.81 -1.14
CA ALA A 114 -14.25 -16.18 -2.21
C ALA A 114 -13.67 -14.94 -2.90
N LEU A 115 -14.51 -13.98 -3.29
CA LEU A 115 -14.04 -12.71 -3.90
C LEU A 115 -13.07 -11.96 -2.98
N GLN A 116 -13.36 -11.87 -1.67
CA GLN A 116 -12.44 -11.24 -0.70
C GLN A 116 -11.12 -12.00 -0.56
N ALA A 117 -11.17 -13.33 -0.53
CA ALA A 117 -9.98 -14.18 -0.43
C ALA A 117 -9.06 -14.06 -1.67
N PHE A 118 -9.61 -13.79 -2.84
CA PHE A 118 -8.86 -13.49 -4.07
C PHE A 118 -8.46 -12.00 -4.21
N GLY A 119 -8.73 -11.17 -3.20
CA GLY A 119 -8.39 -9.75 -3.23
C GLY A 119 -9.30 -8.90 -4.14
N LEU A 120 -10.45 -9.42 -4.53
CA LEU A 120 -11.48 -8.76 -5.35
C LEU A 120 -12.57 -8.09 -4.48
N GLY A 121 -12.18 -7.63 -3.29
CA GLY A 121 -13.07 -7.05 -2.30
C GLY A 121 -13.78 -5.76 -2.72
N TYR A 122 -13.27 -5.08 -3.75
CA TYR A 122 -13.93 -3.92 -4.35
C TYR A 122 -15.29 -4.27 -4.95
N PHE A 123 -15.39 -5.41 -5.64
CA PHE A 123 -16.61 -5.88 -6.31
C PHE A 123 -17.62 -6.53 -5.35
N VAL A 124 -17.29 -6.59 -4.06
CA VAL A 124 -18.17 -7.11 -3.01
C VAL A 124 -19.05 -5.97 -2.50
N PRO A 125 -20.39 -6.12 -2.51
CA PRO A 125 -21.29 -5.08 -2.00
C PRO A 125 -20.97 -4.76 -0.53
N PRO A 126 -21.08 -3.49 -0.10
CA PRO A 126 -20.66 -3.07 1.25
C PRO A 126 -21.26 -3.89 2.40
N ALA A 127 -22.51 -4.33 2.26
CA ALA A 127 -23.21 -5.16 3.25
C ALA A 127 -22.55 -6.53 3.51
N PHE A 128 -21.82 -7.07 2.53
CA PHE A 128 -21.16 -8.38 2.61
C PHE A 128 -19.63 -8.28 2.77
N ARG A 129 -19.10 -7.06 2.85
CA ARG A 129 -17.67 -6.80 3.02
C ARG A 129 -17.29 -6.95 4.49
N LEU A 130 -16.59 -8.02 4.84
CA LEU A 130 -16.25 -8.36 6.23
C LEU A 130 -15.18 -7.42 6.80
N ASN A 131 -14.24 -7.00 5.97
CA ASN A 131 -13.24 -6.02 6.36
C ASN A 131 -13.16 -4.94 5.29
N VAL A 132 -13.28 -3.67 5.66
CA VAL A 132 -13.21 -2.55 4.70
C VAL A 132 -11.93 -2.63 3.87
N VAL A 133 -10.82 -3.06 4.47
CA VAL A 133 -9.49 -3.12 3.84
C VAL A 133 -9.43 -3.99 2.57
N VAL A 134 -10.37 -4.93 2.38
CA VAL A 134 -10.36 -5.82 1.21
C VAL A 134 -10.54 -5.09 -0.13
N TRP A 135 -11.14 -3.89 -0.14
CA TRP A 135 -11.21 -3.09 -1.38
C TRP A 135 -9.82 -2.57 -1.79
N PHE A 136 -8.97 -2.22 -0.82
CA PHE A 136 -7.62 -1.75 -1.07
C PHE A 136 -6.75 -2.84 -1.69
N ILE A 137 -6.98 -4.12 -1.37
CA ILE A 137 -6.28 -5.24 -2.03
C ILE A 137 -6.55 -5.25 -3.54
N THR A 138 -7.79 -4.97 -3.96
CA THR A 138 -8.11 -4.89 -5.40
C THR A 138 -7.29 -3.81 -6.08
N LEU A 139 -7.15 -2.64 -5.43
CA LEU A 139 -6.27 -1.56 -5.89
C LEU A 139 -4.81 -2.01 -5.95
N ILE A 140 -4.27 -2.71 -4.94
CA ILE A 140 -2.88 -3.20 -4.98
C ILE A 140 -2.69 -4.19 -6.15
N LEU A 141 -3.63 -5.09 -6.38
CA LEU A 141 -3.55 -6.03 -7.50
C LEU A 141 -3.53 -5.29 -8.84
N ALA A 142 -4.39 -4.28 -9.01
CA ALA A 142 -4.38 -3.43 -10.21
C ALA A 142 -3.04 -2.70 -10.39
N CYS A 143 -2.50 -2.10 -9.32
CA CYS A 143 -1.16 -1.50 -9.31
C CYS A 143 -0.06 -2.49 -9.71
N TYR A 144 -0.14 -3.74 -9.24
CA TYR A 144 0.83 -4.77 -9.58
C TYR A 144 0.71 -5.29 -11.00
N MET A 145 -0.51 -5.37 -11.56
CA MET A 145 -0.69 -5.66 -12.98
C MET A 145 -0.12 -4.56 -13.85
N LEU A 146 -0.33 -3.30 -13.46
CA LEU A 146 0.27 -2.14 -14.12
C LEU A 146 1.81 -2.22 -14.07
N ALA A 147 2.40 -2.51 -12.90
CA ALA A 147 3.84 -2.73 -12.73
C ALA A 147 4.39 -4.02 -13.37
N LEU A 148 3.56 -5.03 -13.64
CA LEU A 148 3.96 -6.18 -14.43
C LEU A 148 4.09 -5.80 -15.91
N ALA A 149 3.05 -5.17 -16.50
CA ALA A 149 3.02 -4.77 -17.90
C ALA A 149 4.20 -3.86 -18.24
N ALA A 150 4.34 -2.79 -17.48
CA ALA A 150 5.54 -2.01 -17.24
C ALA A 150 6.91 -2.72 -17.36
N ARG A 151 7.10 -3.80 -16.58
CA ARG A 151 8.35 -4.55 -16.53
C ARG A 151 8.52 -5.42 -17.78
N MET A 152 7.43 -5.92 -18.36
CA MET A 152 7.45 -6.69 -19.60
C MET A 152 7.82 -5.82 -20.81
N LEU A 153 7.41 -4.55 -20.83
CA LEU A 153 7.73 -3.61 -21.92
C LEU A 153 9.20 -3.13 -21.91
N GLY A 154 9.95 -3.34 -20.83
CA GLY A 154 11.36 -2.97 -20.75
C GLY A 154 11.64 -1.47 -20.58
N ALA A 155 12.92 -1.10 -20.63
CA ALA A 155 13.40 0.25 -20.32
C ALA A 155 13.18 1.27 -21.45
N GLY A 156 13.20 0.82 -22.71
CA GLY A 156 13.04 1.69 -23.90
C GLY A 156 11.63 2.21 -24.16
N ALA A 157 10.62 1.69 -23.45
CA ALA A 157 9.21 1.96 -23.71
C ALA A 157 8.70 3.30 -23.16
N GLY A 158 9.54 4.34 -23.06
CA GLY A 158 9.19 5.65 -22.48
C GLY A 158 7.83 6.23 -22.93
N PRO A 159 7.50 6.24 -24.23
CA PRO A 159 6.19 6.67 -24.73
C PRO A 159 5.03 5.74 -24.30
N ALA A 160 5.27 4.43 -24.21
CA ALA A 160 4.27 3.46 -23.78
C ALA A 160 3.91 3.58 -22.29
N TRP A 161 4.73 4.27 -21.49
CA TRP A 161 4.41 4.61 -20.11
C TRP A 161 3.49 5.81 -19.99
N GLY A 162 3.69 6.81 -20.85
CA GLY A 162 2.71 7.87 -21.06
C GLY A 162 1.38 7.28 -21.54
N ALA A 163 1.42 6.31 -22.46
CA ALA A 163 0.26 5.58 -22.90
C ALA A 163 -0.34 4.69 -21.80
N LEU A 164 0.44 4.01 -20.95
CA LEU A 164 -0.07 3.22 -19.81
C LEU A 164 -0.69 4.09 -18.72
N GLY A 165 -0.12 5.26 -18.45
CA GLY A 165 -0.73 6.27 -17.59
C GLY A 165 -2.02 6.83 -18.19
N ALA A 166 -2.03 7.10 -19.50
CA ALA A 166 -3.22 7.50 -20.25
C ALA A 166 -4.27 6.38 -20.33
N SER A 167 -3.86 5.11 -20.42
CA SER A 167 -4.76 3.95 -20.39
C SER A 167 -5.32 3.71 -18.99
N ALA A 168 -4.54 3.97 -17.93
CA ALA A 168 -5.05 3.99 -16.57
C ALA A 168 -6.09 5.11 -16.38
N LEU A 169 -5.94 6.25 -17.06
CA LEU A 169 -6.93 7.34 -17.15
C LEU A 169 -8.14 6.96 -18.04
N LEU A 170 -7.96 6.18 -19.11
CA LEU A 170 -9.01 5.72 -20.03
C LEU A 170 -9.77 4.47 -19.53
N LEU A 171 -9.42 3.92 -18.37
CA LEU A 171 -10.26 2.94 -17.67
C LEU A 171 -11.49 3.64 -17.05
N VAL A 172 -12.32 4.22 -17.92
CA VAL A 172 -13.63 4.85 -17.64
C VAL A 172 -14.63 3.83 -17.04
N ALA A 173 -14.31 2.54 -17.07
CA ALA A 173 -15.10 1.48 -16.44
C ALA A 173 -14.72 1.19 -14.98
N VAL A 174 -13.66 1.82 -14.45
CA VAL A 174 -13.22 1.64 -13.07
C VAL A 174 -13.63 2.86 -12.25
N PRO A 175 -14.22 2.69 -11.07
CA PRO A 175 -14.67 3.84 -10.30
C PRO A 175 -13.54 4.77 -9.90
N ASP A 176 -13.80 6.07 -10.01
CA ASP A 176 -13.05 7.26 -9.64
C ASP A 176 -11.98 7.06 -8.55
N THR A 177 -12.35 6.38 -7.46
CA THR A 177 -11.45 6.11 -6.33
C THR A 177 -10.24 5.25 -6.70
N ILE A 178 -10.40 4.18 -7.49
CA ILE A 178 -9.26 3.32 -7.89
C ILE A 178 -8.39 4.06 -8.91
N THR A 179 -9.01 4.70 -9.89
CA THR A 179 -8.34 5.42 -10.98
C THR A 179 -7.39 6.48 -10.42
N THR A 180 -7.86 7.29 -9.46
CA THR A 180 -7.06 8.26 -8.70
C THR A 180 -5.74 7.67 -8.19
N HIS A 181 -5.81 6.52 -7.54
CA HIS A 181 -4.66 5.90 -6.89
C HIS A 181 -3.74 5.18 -7.88
N LEU A 182 -4.28 4.67 -8.98
CA LEU A 182 -3.50 4.13 -10.10
C LEU A 182 -2.64 5.22 -10.76
N VAL A 183 -3.18 6.44 -10.91
CA VAL A 183 -2.42 7.60 -11.41
C VAL A 183 -1.25 7.91 -10.47
N GLY A 184 -1.49 7.93 -9.15
CA GLY A 184 -0.41 8.09 -8.16
C GLY A 184 0.66 6.99 -8.26
N PHE A 185 0.24 5.73 -8.37
CA PHE A 185 1.18 4.61 -8.54
C PHE A 185 2.01 4.74 -9.84
N ALA A 186 1.38 5.12 -10.95
CA ALA A 186 2.06 5.39 -12.21
C ALA A 186 3.07 6.54 -12.11
N ALA A 187 2.71 7.62 -11.44
CA ALA A 187 3.60 8.75 -11.17
C ALA A 187 4.86 8.31 -10.39
N GLY A 188 4.68 7.49 -9.34
CA GLY A 188 5.80 6.92 -8.60
C GLY A 188 6.76 6.10 -9.48
N MET A 189 6.23 5.26 -10.38
CA MET A 189 7.04 4.51 -11.35
C MET A 189 7.81 5.42 -12.31
N ALA A 190 7.16 6.47 -12.83
CA ALA A 190 7.77 7.45 -13.72
C ALA A 190 8.94 8.20 -13.04
N MET A 191 8.74 8.61 -11.78
CA MET A 191 9.77 9.22 -10.94
C MET A 191 10.97 8.28 -10.74
N ARG A 192 10.73 6.98 -10.50
CA ARG A 192 11.83 6.01 -10.34
C ARG A 192 12.68 5.87 -11.61
N ARG A 193 12.05 5.79 -12.78
CA ARG A 193 12.79 5.59 -14.04
C ARG A 193 13.67 6.78 -14.40
N THR A 194 13.13 7.98 -14.27
CA THR A 194 13.85 9.22 -14.63
C THR A 194 14.97 9.57 -13.66
N THR A 195 14.78 9.27 -12.37
CA THR A 195 15.85 9.43 -11.36
C THR A 195 16.98 8.46 -11.59
N VAL A 196 16.68 7.20 -11.94
CA VAL A 196 17.70 6.21 -12.32
C VAL A 196 18.40 6.60 -13.64
N ALA A 197 17.68 7.19 -14.59
CA ALA A 197 18.23 7.61 -15.87
C ALA A 197 19.08 8.90 -15.80
N GLY A 198 19.21 9.53 -14.62
CA GLY A 198 19.96 10.78 -14.45
C GLY A 198 19.37 11.99 -15.18
N ARG A 199 18.19 11.86 -15.81
CA ARG A 199 17.59 12.88 -16.67
C ARG A 199 16.96 14.02 -15.86
N MET A 200 16.39 13.70 -14.69
CA MET A 200 15.84 14.67 -13.75
C MET A 200 16.00 14.14 -12.33
N GLY A 201 16.53 14.96 -11.42
CA GLY A 201 16.46 14.67 -9.99
C GLY A 201 15.00 14.64 -9.51
N LEU A 202 14.74 14.04 -8.35
CA LEU A 202 13.38 13.98 -7.76
C LEU A 202 12.73 15.36 -7.64
N LEU A 203 13.52 16.40 -7.38
CA LEU A 203 13.06 17.79 -7.32
C LEU A 203 12.53 18.30 -8.68
N GLY A 204 13.08 17.82 -9.79
CA GLY A 204 12.58 18.16 -11.12
C GLY A 204 11.16 17.66 -11.38
N TRP A 205 10.68 16.67 -10.63
CA TRP A 205 9.30 16.20 -10.70
C TRP A 205 8.32 17.04 -9.89
N ALA A 206 8.79 17.78 -8.88
CA ALA A 206 7.89 18.57 -8.05
C ALA A 206 7.14 19.62 -8.88
N VAL A 207 7.81 20.26 -9.85
CA VAL A 207 7.24 21.30 -10.71
C VAL A 207 6.12 20.78 -11.63
N PRO A 208 6.32 19.76 -12.48
CA PRO A 208 5.25 19.25 -13.32
C PRO A 208 4.12 18.63 -12.50
N VAL A 209 4.42 17.97 -11.38
CA VAL A 209 3.39 17.41 -10.49
C VAL A 209 2.50 18.51 -9.90
N LEU A 210 3.10 19.60 -9.42
CA LEU A 210 2.39 20.77 -8.91
C LEU A 210 1.61 21.49 -10.02
N ALA A 211 2.21 21.66 -11.19
CA ALA A 211 1.56 22.27 -12.34
C ALA A 211 0.33 21.49 -12.77
N THR A 212 0.43 20.15 -12.88
CA THR A 212 -0.72 19.31 -13.26
C THR A 212 -1.79 19.29 -12.17
N GLY A 213 -1.41 19.24 -10.89
CA GLY A 213 -2.36 19.29 -9.77
C GLY A 213 -3.09 20.64 -9.67
N ALA A 214 -2.39 21.75 -9.90
CA ALA A 214 -2.97 23.09 -9.89
C ALA A 214 -3.83 23.36 -11.13
N TRP A 215 -3.44 22.82 -12.29
CA TRP A 215 -4.12 23.09 -13.56
C TRP A 215 -5.44 22.32 -13.70
N LEU A 216 -5.56 21.14 -13.11
CA LEU A 216 -6.73 20.29 -13.32
C LEU A 216 -7.90 20.58 -12.38
N ALA A 217 -7.73 21.37 -11.31
CA ALA A 217 -8.74 21.67 -10.27
C ALA A 217 -9.52 20.46 -9.70
N ASP A 218 -9.14 19.25 -10.11
CA ASP A 218 -9.85 18.01 -9.88
C ASP A 218 -9.12 17.25 -8.76
N ALA A 219 -9.89 16.90 -7.73
CA ALA A 219 -9.44 16.16 -6.57
C ALA A 219 -8.68 14.87 -6.95
N HIS A 220 -9.04 14.21 -8.06
CA HIS A 220 -8.38 12.98 -8.54
C HIS A 220 -6.87 13.18 -8.76
N PHE A 221 -6.45 14.33 -9.30
CA PHE A 221 -5.04 14.62 -9.52
C PHE A 221 -4.37 15.21 -8.28
N GLY A 222 -5.14 15.89 -7.43
CA GLY A 222 -4.68 16.44 -6.15
C GLY A 222 -4.06 15.38 -5.24
N TYR A 223 -4.70 14.21 -5.09
CA TYR A 223 -4.17 13.12 -4.27
C TYR A 223 -2.81 12.60 -4.76
N ALA A 224 -2.70 12.32 -6.06
CA ALA A 224 -1.46 11.85 -6.68
C ALA A 224 -0.36 12.90 -6.57
N ALA A 225 -0.70 14.18 -6.75
CA ALA A 225 0.26 15.27 -6.68
C ALA A 225 0.83 15.47 -5.27
N LEU A 226 -0.05 15.54 -4.27
CA LEU A 226 0.36 15.65 -2.86
C LEU A 226 1.21 14.45 -2.44
N ALA A 227 0.85 13.25 -2.87
CA ALA A 227 1.60 12.04 -2.56
C ALA A 227 3.00 12.02 -3.22
N ALA A 228 3.12 12.48 -4.47
CA ALA A 228 4.40 12.64 -5.15
C ALA A 228 5.30 13.69 -4.48
N LEU A 229 4.73 14.82 -4.03
CA LEU A 229 5.46 15.79 -3.22
C LEU A 229 5.96 15.19 -1.90
N GLY A 230 5.12 14.40 -1.22
CA GLY A 230 5.52 13.66 -0.03
C GLY A 230 6.70 12.72 -0.28
N LEU A 231 6.72 12.05 -1.44
CA LEU A 231 7.85 11.21 -1.85
C LEU A 231 9.12 12.03 -2.11
N VAL A 232 9.02 13.17 -2.78
CA VAL A 232 10.17 14.08 -3.01
C VAL A 232 10.72 14.58 -1.67
N ALA A 233 9.84 15.04 -0.76
CA ALA A 233 10.22 15.52 0.56
C ALA A 233 10.88 14.40 1.39
N ALA A 234 10.32 13.20 1.39
CA ALA A 234 10.89 12.03 2.06
C ALA A 234 12.30 11.69 1.58
N HIS A 235 12.61 11.96 0.31
CA HIS A 235 13.97 11.78 -0.23
C HIS A 235 14.90 12.95 0.09
N ALA A 236 14.38 14.17 0.16
CA ALA A 236 15.17 15.38 0.39
C ALA A 236 15.57 15.57 1.85
N VAL A 237 14.78 15.08 2.82
CA VAL A 237 15.06 15.26 4.24
C VAL A 237 16.07 14.20 4.72
N PRO A 238 17.30 14.57 5.08
CA PRO A 238 18.26 13.66 5.69
C PRO A 238 17.82 13.39 7.13
N LEU A 239 16.92 12.43 7.32
CA LEU A 239 16.55 11.96 8.65
C LEU A 239 17.77 11.29 9.30
N ALA A 240 18.48 12.06 10.12
CA ALA A 240 19.67 11.64 10.83
C ALA A 240 19.35 10.41 11.68
N ARG A 241 19.96 9.25 11.32
CA ARG A 241 19.76 7.92 11.93
C ARG A 241 18.28 7.52 12.07
N GLY A 242 17.84 6.60 11.22
CA GLY A 242 16.47 6.07 11.24
C GLY A 242 15.97 5.75 12.65
N TRP A 243 14.92 6.46 13.08
CA TRP A 243 14.26 6.27 14.36
C TRP A 243 13.67 4.85 14.42
N ARG A 244 14.11 4.04 15.41
CA ARG A 244 13.76 2.61 15.51
C ARG A 244 12.24 2.36 15.49
N PRO A 245 11.39 3.15 16.18
CA PRO A 245 9.94 3.00 16.10
C PRO A 245 9.39 3.18 14.69
N VAL A 246 9.82 4.20 13.94
CA VAL A 246 9.40 4.41 12.55
C VAL A 246 9.79 3.24 11.67
N ALA A 247 11.04 2.75 11.79
CA ALA A 247 11.49 1.58 11.05
C ALA A 247 10.69 0.31 11.41
N TRP A 248 10.25 0.18 12.67
CA TRP A 248 9.43 -0.93 13.14
C TRP A 248 7.99 -0.84 12.61
N ILE A 249 7.34 0.32 12.70
CA ILE A 249 5.99 0.56 12.17
C ILE A 249 6.00 0.31 10.66
N ALA A 250 6.97 0.89 9.95
CA ALA A 250 7.09 0.71 8.49
C ALA A 250 7.27 -0.77 8.08
N ARG A 251 7.89 -1.61 8.92
CA ARG A 251 8.02 -3.07 8.67
C ARG A 251 6.71 -3.85 8.82
N HIS A 252 5.82 -3.37 9.68
CA HIS A 252 4.54 -4.01 10.00
C HIS A 252 3.36 -3.24 9.43
N ALA A 253 3.60 -2.22 8.60
CA ALA A 253 2.57 -1.29 8.17
C ALA A 253 1.43 -2.00 7.43
N TYR A 254 1.75 -3.05 6.66
CA TYR A 254 0.74 -3.82 5.94
C TYR A 254 -0.13 -4.65 6.88
N GLU A 255 0.47 -5.32 7.86
CA GLU A 255 -0.26 -6.12 8.86
C GLU A 255 -1.10 -5.23 9.77
N ILE A 256 -0.58 -4.07 10.19
CA ILE A 256 -1.34 -3.04 10.94
C ILE A 256 -2.52 -2.55 10.08
N PHE A 257 -2.26 -2.26 8.80
CA PHE A 257 -3.29 -1.84 7.86
C PHE A 257 -4.36 -2.91 7.64
N LEU A 258 -4.04 -4.21 7.64
CA LEU A 258 -5.08 -5.23 7.52
C LEU A 258 -5.93 -5.38 8.79
N LEU A 259 -5.29 -5.29 9.96
CA LEU A 259 -5.93 -5.58 11.25
C LEU A 259 -6.76 -4.43 11.81
N HIS A 260 -6.41 -3.17 11.52
CA HIS A 260 -7.01 -2.03 12.21
C HIS A 260 -8.54 -1.98 12.10
N GLY A 261 -9.11 -2.32 10.93
CA GLY A 261 -10.56 -2.31 10.74
C GLY A 261 -11.26 -3.35 11.61
N LEU A 262 -10.69 -4.55 11.74
CA LEU A 262 -11.22 -5.61 12.60
C LEU A 262 -11.18 -5.18 14.07
N VAL A 263 -10.02 -4.71 14.53
CA VAL A 263 -9.85 -4.23 15.92
C VAL A 263 -10.77 -3.06 16.21
N LEU A 264 -10.87 -2.10 15.29
CA LEU A 264 -11.74 -0.93 15.41
C LEU A 264 -13.20 -1.34 15.58
N VAL A 265 -13.71 -2.23 14.73
CA VAL A 265 -15.09 -2.75 14.82
C VAL A 265 -15.32 -3.45 16.15
N THR A 266 -14.38 -4.29 16.61
CA THR A 266 -14.48 -4.94 17.92
C THR A 266 -14.56 -3.92 19.06
N LEU A 267 -13.65 -2.93 19.09
CA LEU A 267 -13.63 -1.95 20.18
C LEU A 267 -14.85 -1.02 20.16
N ALA A 268 -15.25 -0.54 18.97
CA ALA A 268 -16.34 0.41 18.81
C ALA A 268 -17.73 -0.23 19.00
N HIS A 269 -17.96 -1.40 18.39
CA HIS A 269 -19.29 -2.00 18.35
C HIS A 269 -19.52 -3.08 19.41
N VAL A 270 -18.50 -3.86 19.76
CA VAL A 270 -18.63 -4.94 20.75
C VAL A 270 -18.40 -4.40 22.15
N LEU A 271 -17.27 -3.72 22.38
CA LEU A 271 -16.92 -3.22 23.72
C LEU A 271 -17.48 -1.84 24.03
N ARG A 272 -17.90 -1.07 23.01
CA ARG A 272 -18.50 0.28 23.14
C ARG A 272 -17.64 1.22 24.01
N LEU A 273 -16.32 1.14 23.86
CA LEU A 273 -15.41 1.95 24.66
C LEU A 273 -15.50 3.44 24.28
N PRO A 274 -15.31 4.36 25.24
CA PRO A 274 -15.22 5.78 24.93
C PRO A 274 -14.01 6.04 24.04
N VAL A 275 -14.13 7.00 23.11
CA VAL A 275 -13.12 7.33 22.09
C VAL A 275 -11.73 7.49 22.68
N ALA A 276 -11.62 8.23 23.79
CA ALA A 276 -10.34 8.51 24.46
C ALA A 276 -9.59 7.25 24.91
N VAL A 277 -10.31 6.16 25.20
CA VAL A 277 -9.74 4.85 25.55
C VAL A 277 -9.60 3.97 24.31
N ALA A 278 -10.60 4.01 23.42
CA ALA A 278 -10.67 3.13 22.28
C ALA A 278 -9.56 3.40 21.25
N VAL A 279 -9.18 4.65 21.02
CA VAL A 279 -8.11 5.03 20.08
C VAL A 279 -6.73 4.53 20.50
N PRO A 280 -6.21 4.82 21.72
CA PRO A 280 -4.91 4.29 22.13
C PRO A 280 -4.91 2.75 22.21
N LEU A 281 -6.03 2.15 22.66
CA LEU A 281 -6.18 0.70 22.69
C LEU A 281 -6.19 0.09 21.28
N LEU A 282 -6.89 0.71 20.32
CA LEU A 282 -6.90 0.31 18.91
C LEU A 282 -5.47 0.28 18.35
N LEU A 283 -4.73 1.38 18.50
CA LEU A 283 -3.38 1.50 17.97
C LEU A 283 -2.45 0.46 18.60
N THR A 284 -2.52 0.29 19.93
CA THR A 284 -1.68 -0.66 20.66
C THR A 284 -2.02 -2.11 20.31
N ALA A 285 -3.30 -2.48 20.36
CA ALA A 285 -3.75 -3.84 20.07
C ALA A 285 -3.46 -4.22 18.61
N THR A 286 -3.69 -3.31 17.66
CA THR A 286 -3.38 -3.55 16.24
C THR A 286 -1.88 -3.73 16.03
N ALA A 287 -1.05 -2.88 16.65
CA ALA A 287 0.41 -2.96 16.56
C ALA A 287 0.94 -4.29 17.14
N LEU A 288 0.44 -4.72 18.29
CA LEU A 288 0.84 -5.99 18.92
C LEU A 288 0.37 -7.20 18.10
N ALA A 289 -0.87 -7.21 17.62
CA ALA A 289 -1.42 -8.28 16.80
C ALA A 289 -0.75 -8.41 15.42
N ALA A 290 -0.16 -7.32 14.90
CA ALA A 290 0.58 -7.34 13.65
C ALA A 290 1.84 -8.24 13.70
N ILE A 291 2.45 -8.43 14.87
CA ILE A 291 3.67 -9.25 15.04
C ILE A 291 3.39 -10.75 14.77
N PRO A 292 2.49 -11.43 15.50
CA PRO A 292 2.21 -12.84 15.25
C PRO A 292 1.58 -13.06 13.87
N LEU A 293 0.76 -12.12 13.38
CA LEU A 293 0.19 -12.17 12.02
C LEU A 293 1.31 -12.20 10.97
N LYS A 294 2.28 -11.29 11.09
CA LYS A 294 3.43 -11.23 10.20
C LYS A 294 4.23 -12.53 10.20
N HIS A 295 4.52 -13.05 11.39
CA HIS A 295 5.29 -14.29 11.54
C HIS A 295 4.58 -15.49 10.92
N ALA A 296 3.27 -15.62 11.14
CA ALA A 296 2.45 -16.66 10.51
C ALA A 296 2.42 -16.52 8.97
N ALA A 297 2.23 -15.30 8.48
CA ALA A 297 2.24 -14.99 7.06
C ALA A 297 3.59 -15.32 6.38
N ASP A 298 4.70 -14.95 7.02
CA ASP A 298 6.04 -15.21 6.50
C ASP A 298 6.32 -16.73 6.42
N ARG A 299 5.83 -17.52 7.38
CA ARG A 299 5.90 -19.00 7.34
C ARG A 299 5.12 -19.59 6.17
N LEU A 300 3.90 -19.10 5.94
CA LEU A 300 3.06 -19.54 4.80
C LEU A 300 3.66 -19.15 3.45
N ALA A 301 4.34 -18.00 3.38
CA ALA A 301 4.99 -17.51 2.17
C ALA A 301 6.32 -18.23 1.86
N ALA A 302 7.01 -18.77 2.88
CA ALA A 302 8.37 -19.28 2.76
C ALA A 302 8.55 -20.35 1.66
N PRO A 303 7.68 -21.37 1.50
CA PRO A 303 7.84 -22.39 0.45
C PRO A 303 7.80 -21.79 -0.97
N ILE A 304 6.88 -20.85 -1.21
CA ILE A 304 6.70 -20.18 -2.51
C ILE A 304 7.94 -19.33 -2.86
N LEU A 305 8.57 -18.75 -1.84
CA LEU A 305 9.76 -17.92 -1.98
C LEU A 305 11.05 -18.73 -2.06
N ALA A 306 11.10 -19.92 -1.45
CA ALA A 306 12.28 -20.80 -1.39
C ALA A 306 12.53 -21.57 -2.68
N GLY A 307 11.49 -21.98 -3.41
CA GLY A 307 11.59 -22.77 -4.64
C GLY A 307 12.15 -22.02 -5.86
N ARG A 308 12.90 -20.93 -5.67
CA ARG A 308 13.38 -20.07 -6.75
C ARG A 308 14.89 -20.08 -6.83
N PRO A 309 15.48 -20.50 -7.97
CA PRO A 309 16.92 -20.41 -8.16
C PRO A 309 17.35 -18.97 -7.90
N ARG A 310 18.29 -18.76 -6.98
CA ARG A 310 18.97 -17.47 -6.84
C ARG A 310 19.56 -17.21 -8.21
N ALA A 311 19.07 -16.18 -8.91
CA ALA A 311 19.64 -15.79 -10.19
C ALA A 311 21.15 -15.66 -10.00
N GLN A 312 21.90 -16.60 -10.57
CA GLN A 312 23.36 -16.54 -10.57
C GLN A 312 23.68 -15.26 -11.33
N SER A 313 24.20 -14.26 -10.62
CA SER A 313 24.54 -12.99 -11.22
C SER A 313 25.75 -13.22 -12.11
N SER A 314 25.52 -13.48 -13.40
CA SER A 314 26.57 -13.50 -14.41
C SER A 314 27.01 -12.05 -14.65
N TRP A 315 27.79 -11.52 -13.72
CA TRP A 315 28.63 -10.37 -13.98
C TRP A 315 29.93 -10.92 -14.57
N LYS A 316 30.06 -10.82 -15.89
CA LYS A 316 31.35 -10.65 -16.55
C LYS A 316 31.49 -9.17 -16.86
#